data_AF-A0A2V8Y4B2-F1
#
_entry.id   AF-A0A2V8Y4B2-F1
#
_cell.length_a   1.000
_cell.length_b   1.000
_cell.length_c   1.000
_cell.angle_alpha   90.00
_cell.angle_beta   90.00
_cell.angle_gamma   90.00
#
_symmetry.space_group_name_H-M   'P 1'
#
loop_
_entity.id
_entity.type
_entity.pdbx_description
1 polymer ?
#
loop_
_entity_poly.entity_id
_entity_poly.type
_entity_poly.pdbx_seq_one_letter_code
_entity_poly.pdbx_strand_id
1 'polypeptide(L)'
;MKLLLEDRFPRIWVPSPENRDLRQLLWHRHRLVQMRTRIMNQLQAVAMNEGYRWKKKLFSGKGRAQLEKLSLASWASRCRKELLELLDQLDPKIGVNGSGRARSP
;
A
#
# COMPACT_ATOMS: atom_id res chain seq x y z
N MET A 1 -3.66 -35.07 40.41
CA MET A 1 -2.99 -33.77 40.17
C MET A 1 -1.47 -33.96 40.17
N LYS A 2 -0.84 -34.25 39.02
CA LYS A 2 0.62 -34.52 38.94
C LYS A 2 1.33 -33.83 37.76
N LEU A 3 0.63 -32.92 37.06
CA LEU A 3 1.13 -32.30 35.83
C LEU A 3 1.65 -30.87 36.00
N LEU A 4 1.20 -30.12 37.01
CA LEU A 4 1.66 -28.75 37.28
C LEU A 4 2.99 -28.69 38.05
N LEU A 5 3.37 -29.76 38.75
CA LEU A 5 4.56 -29.81 39.60
C LEU A 5 5.84 -30.25 38.87
N GLU A 6 5.71 -30.85 37.68
CA GLU A 6 6.83 -31.53 37.01
C GLU A 6 7.45 -30.71 35.85
N ASP A 7 7.10 -29.43 35.70
CA ASP A 7 7.60 -28.51 34.65
C ASP A 7 7.58 -29.10 33.21
N ARG A 8 6.67 -30.05 32.97
CA ARG A 8 6.54 -30.81 31.70
C ARG A 8 5.58 -30.15 30.69
N PHE A 9 5.15 -28.93 30.93
CA PHE A 9 4.41 -28.19 29.90
C PHE A 9 5.40 -27.65 28.87
N PRO A 10 5.17 -27.85 27.56
CA PRO A 10 6.00 -27.22 26.56
C PRO A 10 5.97 -25.71 26.80
N ARG A 11 7.14 -25.07 26.85
CA ARG A 11 7.22 -23.61 26.95
C ARG A 11 6.57 -23.02 25.71
N ILE A 12 5.31 -22.65 25.82
CA ILE A 12 4.58 -21.94 24.77
C ILE A 12 5.31 -20.62 24.59
N TRP A 13 5.71 -20.31 23.36
CA TRP A 13 6.38 -19.05 23.09
C TRP A 13 5.45 -17.89 23.40
N VAL A 14 5.80 -17.11 24.43
CA VAL A 14 5.12 -15.87 24.77
C VAL A 14 5.98 -14.72 24.26
N PRO A 15 5.46 -13.86 23.37
CA PRO A 15 6.21 -12.72 22.88
C PRO A 15 6.46 -11.71 23.99
N SER A 16 7.70 -11.23 24.09
CA SER A 16 8.07 -10.11 24.95
C SER A 16 7.30 -8.82 24.58
N PRO A 17 7.22 -7.82 25.47
CA PRO A 17 6.63 -6.52 25.18
C PRO A 17 7.19 -5.87 23.91
N GLU A 18 8.51 -5.90 23.73
CA GLU A 18 9.20 -5.31 22.56
C GLU A 18 8.77 -6.00 21.26
N ASN A 19 8.63 -7.33 21.29
CA ASN A 19 8.13 -8.10 20.14
C ASN A 19 6.66 -7.80 19.83
N ARG A 20 5.84 -7.48 20.84
CA ARG A 20 4.44 -7.04 20.63
C ARG A 20 4.41 -5.68 19.93
N ASP A 21 5.22 -4.74 20.39
CA ASP A 21 5.27 -3.38 19.83
C ASP A 21 5.79 -3.40 18.39
N LEU A 22 6.84 -4.18 18.11
CA LEU A 22 7.34 -4.35 16.74
C LEU A 22 6.25 -4.91 15.81
N ARG A 23 5.45 -5.88 16.27
CA ARG A 23 4.32 -6.39 15.48
C ARG A 23 3.26 -5.32 15.22
N GLN A 24 2.99 -4.42 16.16
CA GLN A 24 2.05 -3.32 15.92
C GLN A 24 2.55 -2.40 14.80
N LEU A 25 3.85 -2.08 14.78
CA LEU A 25 4.45 -1.29 13.71
C LEU A 25 4.37 -2.00 12.35
N LEU A 26 4.61 -3.32 12.32
CA LEU A 26 4.47 -4.13 11.09
C LEU A 26 3.01 -4.15 10.59
N TRP A 27 2.05 -4.33 11.49
CA TRP A 27 0.63 -4.28 11.15
C TRP A 27 0.22 -2.90 10.63
N HIS A 28 0.71 -1.83 11.26
CA HIS A 28 0.47 -0.48 10.81
C HIS A 28 0.98 -0.27 9.38
N ARG A 29 2.24 -0.66 9.10
CA ARG A 29 2.81 -0.60 7.75
C ARG A 29 2.02 -1.44 6.75
N HIS A 30 1.58 -2.64 7.13
CA HIS A 30 0.75 -3.48 6.27
C HIS A 30 -0.57 -2.79 5.89
N ARG A 31 -1.23 -2.12 6.84
CA ARG A 31 -2.45 -1.33 6.57
C ARG A 31 -2.15 -0.18 5.60
N LEU A 32 -1.04 0.53 5.77
CA LEU A 32 -0.65 1.59 4.82
C LEU A 32 -0.42 1.04 3.40
N VAL A 33 0.23 -0.13 3.27
CA VAL A 33 0.41 -0.81 1.98
C VAL A 33 -0.94 -1.18 1.36
N GLN A 34 -1.88 -1.71 2.14
CA GLN A 34 -3.23 -2.02 1.65
C GLN A 34 -3.98 -0.76 1.17
N MET A 35 -3.89 0.35 1.92
CA MET A 35 -4.48 1.63 1.52
C MET A 35 -3.89 2.12 0.19
N ARG A 36 -2.55 2.07 0.06
CA ARG A 36 -1.85 2.40 -1.19
C ARG A 36 -2.36 1.58 -2.36
N THR A 37 -2.49 0.25 -2.20
CA THR A 37 -3.02 -0.62 -3.26
C THR A 37 -4.44 -0.25 -3.65
N ARG A 38 -5.32 0.09 -2.70
CA ARG A 38 -6.69 0.54 -2.99
C ARG A 38 -6.71 1.83 -3.81
N ILE A 39 -5.88 2.80 -3.45
CA ILE A 39 -5.75 4.08 -4.18
C ILE A 39 -5.26 3.84 -5.61
N MET A 40 -4.22 3.01 -5.78
CA MET A 40 -3.73 2.64 -7.10
C MET A 40 -4.81 1.99 -7.97
N ASN A 41 -5.60 1.07 -7.39
CA ASN A 41 -6.68 0.42 -8.12
C ASN A 41 -7.79 1.41 -8.51
N GLN A 42 -8.10 2.39 -7.66
CA GLN A 42 -9.06 3.46 -7.99
C GLN A 42 -8.55 4.35 -9.13
N LEU A 43 -7.26 4.73 -9.12
CA LEU A 43 -6.65 5.47 -10.24
C LEU A 43 -6.69 4.68 -11.55
N GLN A 44 -6.48 3.35 -11.49
CA GLN A 44 -6.66 2.49 -12.65
C GLN A 44 -8.12 2.47 -13.12
N ALA A 45 -9.09 2.41 -12.21
CA ALA A 45 -10.51 2.44 -12.57
C ALA A 45 -10.90 3.77 -13.24
N VAL A 46 -10.41 4.91 -12.75
CA VAL A 46 -10.60 6.22 -13.40
C VAL A 46 -10.07 6.20 -14.84
N ALA A 47 -8.85 5.69 -15.06
CA ALA A 47 -8.30 5.59 -16.41
C ALA A 47 -9.08 4.60 -17.30
N MET A 48 -9.56 3.48 -16.73
CA MET A 48 -10.31 2.45 -17.45
C MET A 48 -11.69 2.94 -17.89
N ASN A 49 -12.36 3.79 -17.09
CA ASN A 49 -13.65 4.39 -17.45
C ASN A 49 -13.54 5.29 -18.69
N GLU A 50 -12.36 5.84 -18.94
CA GLU A 50 -12.05 6.62 -20.15
C GLU A 50 -11.44 5.77 -21.28
N GLY A 51 -11.44 4.45 -21.15
CA GLY A 51 -10.96 3.51 -22.18
C GLY A 51 -9.45 3.19 -22.12
N TYR A 52 -8.69 3.71 -21.15
CA TYR A 52 -7.25 3.46 -21.06
C TYR A 52 -6.93 2.22 -20.21
N ARG A 53 -6.10 1.30 -20.76
CA ARG A 53 -5.64 0.08 -20.06
C ARG A 53 -4.12 0.01 -19.95
N TRP A 54 -3.53 0.75 -19.02
CA TRP A 54 -2.07 0.85 -18.87
C TRP A 54 -1.43 -0.16 -17.90
N LYS A 55 -2.24 -0.94 -17.17
CA LYS A 55 -1.77 -1.96 -16.19
C LYS A 55 -0.66 -1.37 -15.29
N LYS A 56 0.52 -2.00 -15.26
CA LYS A 56 1.69 -1.57 -14.46
C LYS A 56 2.34 -0.28 -14.96
N LYS A 57 2.19 0.09 -16.23
CA LYS A 57 2.85 1.26 -16.83
C LYS A 57 2.29 2.59 -16.31
N LEU A 58 1.06 2.58 -15.78
CA LEU A 58 0.39 3.76 -15.22
C LEU A 58 1.22 4.47 -14.14
N PHE A 59 1.91 3.72 -13.29
CA PHE A 59 2.65 4.26 -12.15
C PHE A 59 4.14 4.51 -12.45
N SER A 60 4.54 4.47 -13.73
CA SER A 60 5.81 5.03 -14.16
C SER A 60 5.71 6.56 -14.19
N GLY A 61 6.83 7.28 -14.12
CA GLY A 61 6.81 8.75 -14.23
C GLY A 61 6.11 9.23 -15.52
N LYS A 62 6.32 8.52 -16.64
CA LYS A 62 5.62 8.77 -17.91
C LYS A 62 4.12 8.49 -17.82
N GLY A 63 3.73 7.35 -17.23
CA GLY A 63 2.32 6.97 -17.07
C GLY A 63 1.54 7.91 -16.15
N ARG A 64 2.18 8.39 -15.09
CA ARG A 64 1.59 9.39 -14.19
C ARG A 64 1.35 10.72 -14.91
N ALA A 65 2.35 11.20 -15.66
CA ALA A 65 2.19 12.41 -16.46
C ALA A 65 1.07 12.28 -17.52
N GLN A 66 0.87 11.08 -18.08
CA GLN A 66 -0.24 10.82 -18.99
C GLN A 66 -1.59 10.83 -18.26
N LEU A 67 -1.69 10.19 -17.08
CA LEU A 67 -2.88 10.20 -16.24
C LEU A 67 -3.33 11.62 -15.85
N GLU A 68 -2.39 12.48 -15.48
CA GLU A 68 -2.64 13.88 -15.13
C GLU A 68 -3.13 14.72 -16.32
N LYS A 69 -2.76 14.34 -17.54
CA LYS A 69 -3.19 15.01 -18.78
C LYS A 69 -4.49 14.47 -19.37
N LEU A 70 -5.04 13.37 -18.83
CA LEU A 70 -6.32 12.84 -19.30
C LEU A 70 -7.42 13.90 -19.15
N SER A 71 -8.16 14.09 -20.23
CA SER A 71 -9.40 14.84 -20.21
C SER A 71 -10.45 13.98 -19.50
N LEU A 72 -10.88 14.43 -18.34
CA LEU A 72 -11.81 13.72 -17.46
C LEU A 72 -13.03 14.60 -17.21
N ALA A 73 -14.18 13.97 -16.96
CA ALA A 73 -15.30 14.68 -16.36
C ALA A 73 -14.87 15.38 -15.06
N SER A 74 -15.53 16.47 -14.69
CA SER A 74 -15.16 17.31 -13.55
C SER A 74 -15.00 16.52 -12.23
N TRP A 75 -15.90 15.56 -11.98
CA TRP A 75 -15.84 14.66 -10.83
C TRP A 75 -14.60 13.76 -10.86
N ALA A 76 -14.30 13.15 -12.01
CA ALA A 76 -13.20 12.22 -12.18
C ALA A 76 -11.84 12.94 -12.12
N SER A 77 -11.76 14.16 -12.63
CA SER A 77 -10.58 15.02 -12.52
C SER A 77 -10.26 15.35 -11.06
N ARG A 78 -11.29 15.68 -10.26
CA ARG A 78 -11.16 15.89 -8.82
C ARG A 78 -10.70 14.62 -8.09
N CYS A 79 -11.37 13.48 -8.34
CA CYS A 79 -10.98 12.21 -7.74
C CYS A 79 -9.54 11.81 -8.08
N ARG A 80 -9.12 11.97 -9.35
CA ARG A 80 -7.73 11.72 -9.76
C ARG A 80 -6.75 12.54 -8.94
N LYS A 81 -7.00 13.85 -8.80
CA LYS A 81 -6.11 14.76 -8.05
C LYS A 81 -6.00 14.32 -6.59
N GLU A 82 -7.12 14.14 -5.90
CA GLU A 82 -7.16 13.73 -4.49
C GLU A 82 -6.46 12.38 -4.28
N LEU A 83 -6.69 11.39 -5.16
CA LEU A 83 -6.05 10.09 -5.08
C LEU A 83 -4.53 10.14 -5.33
N LEU A 84 -4.07 10.99 -6.25
CA LEU A 84 -2.63 11.20 -6.49
C LEU A 84 -1.95 11.86 -5.28
N GLU A 85 -2.60 12.86 -4.68
CA GLU A 85 -2.09 13.52 -3.46
C GLU A 85 -2.01 12.54 -2.28
N LEU A 86 -3.04 11.70 -2.08
CA LEU A 86 -3.02 10.67 -1.05
C LEU A 86 -1.90 9.63 -1.29
N LEU A 87 -1.66 9.28 -2.56
CA LEU A 87 -0.58 8.37 -2.92
C LEU A 87 0.79 8.96 -2.55
N ASP A 88 1.01 10.25 -2.85
CA ASP A 88 2.24 10.97 -2.52
C ASP A 88 2.49 11.08 -1.02
N GLN A 89 1.42 11.19 -0.22
CA GLN A 89 1.52 11.21 1.24
C GLN A 89 1.80 9.83 1.85
N LEU A 90 1.39 8.74 1.16
CA LEU A 90 1.55 7.37 1.66
C LEU A 90 2.90 6.75 1.29
N ASP A 91 3.42 7.02 0.09
CA ASP A 91 4.70 6.48 -0.39
C ASP A 91 5.87 6.67 0.61
N PRO A 92 6.12 7.88 1.17
CA PRO A 92 7.22 8.06 2.14
C PRO A 92 6.97 7.31 3.46
N LYS A 93 5.70 7.21 3.91
CA LYS A 93 5.34 6.53 5.18
C LYS A 93 5.54 5.02 5.12
N ILE A 94 5.49 4.43 3.92
CA ILE A 94 5.71 2.99 3.71
C ILE A 94 7.22 2.69 3.56
N GLY A 95 8.08 3.70 3.45
CA GLY A 95 9.50 3.54 3.15
C GLY A 95 9.74 3.15 1.69
N VAL A 96 8.78 3.43 0.80
CA VAL A 96 9.02 3.40 -0.65
C VAL A 96 9.63 4.75 -0.98
N ASN A 97 10.96 4.85 -0.93
CA ASN A 97 11.64 6.01 -1.48
C ASN A 97 11.13 6.22 -2.91
N GLY A 98 10.67 7.44 -3.18
CA GLY A 98 10.07 7.84 -4.44
C GLY A 98 10.92 7.46 -5.63
N SER A 99 10.26 7.32 -6.77
CA SER A 99 10.81 6.99 -8.09
C SER A 99 11.26 5.54 -8.31
N GLY A 100 10.47 4.84 -9.14
CA GLY A 100 11.00 3.89 -10.12
C GLY A 100 11.85 2.74 -9.59
N ARG A 101 11.25 1.76 -8.91
CA ARG A 101 11.72 0.38 -9.13
C ARG A 101 11.09 -0.12 -10.43
N ALA A 102 11.69 0.31 -11.54
CA ALA A 102 11.71 -0.47 -12.76
C ALA A 102 12.22 -1.86 -12.38
N ARG A 103 11.29 -2.78 -12.14
CA ARG A 103 11.57 -4.20 -12.27
C ARG A 103 11.39 -4.51 -13.75
N SER A 104 12.52 -4.66 -14.44
CA SER A 104 12.64 -5.29 -15.75
C SER A 104 13.86 -6.21 -15.70
N PRO A 105 13.89 -7.28 -16.49
CA PRO A 105 12.85 -8.29 -16.73
C PRO A 105 12.81 -9.34 -15.60
#